data_AF-A0A924NS17-F1
#
_entry.id   AF-A0A924NS17-F1
#
_cell.length_a   1.000
_cell.length_b   1.000
_cell.length_c   1.000
_cell.angle_alpha   90.00
_cell.angle_beta   90.00
_cell.angle_gamma   90.00
#
_symmetry.space_group_name_H-M   'P 1'
#
loop_
_entity.id
_entity.type
_entity.pdbx_description
1 polymer ?
#
loop_
_entity_poly.entity_id
_entity_poly.type
_entity_poly.pdbx_seq_one_letter_code
_entity_poly.pdbx_strand_id
1 'polypeptide(L)'
;MAKSITPARRRRRQEKHDALTGLPSRSAMLSGIASALQRSRRNKSITALLLIDINGFKLVNDTHGQKIGDLLLKIVASRLQEQVRQGESAARLGGNEFVILCEQVKQATTMSILAQRINDTLRQPVVIAGLTLSVAASVGIAIDSDNTQTADAMLRHADAAMQAVKAQGNGGWQFFSEQVHEQAQQRMTIASGLAMALARNEFSPHFQAIVVADSGRIVGAELLLRWHPPQGPVSPAVFIPIAEMTGAIIEIGAWVFMQACRAEADWRGRWGEQAPYVSVNVSTRQLNDEALVDVFAAALRETGADPARLLLEITETALMADIDRNLRILHRLADLGLRVAIDDFGTGYSSLAQLTRMPVNVLKIDKAFIDDIDRNPQSRAVVRAVVGLGRALGLKLVAEGVENNNQRLELCGYGCDFIQGYYFHRPLPEAAFVDTVAREIREGTLAMTPLHFLIYVSTSTAPMVRAARDAWLTQARSFNRSAGITGCLLYQDGYFMQMLEGTKKVVEALMEKLKRDPRHCDMRTVIEGPARRRIFVDWSMDFRDLTPGSDEPDFNSWQGRTMSFSELAEDARTCYAYMTAQTVRD
;
A
#
# COMPACT_ATOMS: atom_id res chain seq x y z
N MET A 1 24.32 59.70 36.01
CA MET A 1 25.63 59.03 35.86
C MET A 1 25.43 57.68 35.18
N ALA A 2 25.60 57.63 33.86
CA ALA A 2 25.55 56.39 33.08
C ALA A 2 26.89 55.65 33.23
N LYS A 3 26.91 54.48 33.88
CA LYS A 3 28.10 53.63 33.96
C LYS A 3 28.42 53.10 32.56
N SER A 4 29.51 53.61 31.99
CA SER A 4 30.07 53.13 30.73
C SER A 4 30.38 51.63 30.82
N ILE A 5 29.89 50.87 29.84
CA ILE A 5 30.14 49.44 29.71
C ILE A 5 31.49 49.30 28.99
N THR A 6 32.51 48.83 29.69
CA THR A 6 33.88 48.62 29.19
C THR A 6 33.90 47.67 27.97
N PRO A 7 34.72 47.92 26.92
CA PRO A 7 34.76 47.12 25.70
C PRO A 7 35.04 45.61 25.90
N ALA A 8 35.77 45.23 26.97
CA ALA A 8 35.98 43.83 27.36
C ALA A 8 34.69 43.11 27.81
N ARG A 9 33.75 43.84 28.44
CA ARG A 9 32.42 43.31 28.79
C ARG A 9 31.54 43.16 27.56
N ARG A 10 31.71 43.99 26.52
CA ARG A 10 31.01 43.88 25.23
C ARG A 10 31.47 42.63 24.45
N ARG A 11 32.79 42.38 24.37
CA ARG A 11 33.36 41.18 23.74
C ARG A 11 32.94 39.87 24.45
N ARG A 12 33.04 39.81 25.78
CA ARG A 12 32.55 38.63 26.55
C ARG A 12 31.05 38.40 26.44
N ARG A 13 30.25 39.46 26.21
CA ARG A 13 28.80 39.35 26.03
C ARG A 13 28.44 38.83 24.63
N GLN A 14 29.24 39.20 23.61
CA GLN A 14 29.14 38.67 22.23
C GLN A 14 29.56 37.19 22.12
N GLU A 15 30.50 36.71 22.92
CA GLU A 15 30.89 35.28 22.93
C GLU A 15 29.83 34.36 23.58
N LYS A 16 28.97 34.92 24.44
CA LYS A 16 27.98 34.16 25.22
C LYS A 16 26.56 34.15 24.64
N HIS A 17 26.27 34.94 23.62
CA HIS A 17 24.94 35.04 23.02
C HIS A 17 25.01 34.94 21.49
N ASP A 18 24.01 34.30 20.89
CA ASP A 18 23.79 34.27 19.45
C ASP A 18 23.40 35.68 18.95
N ALA A 19 24.11 36.17 17.93
CA ALA A 19 23.94 37.53 17.44
C ALA A 19 22.57 37.76 16.76
N LEU A 20 21.95 36.71 16.21
CA LEU A 20 20.68 36.82 15.49
C LEU A 20 19.49 36.82 16.45
N THR A 21 19.46 35.86 17.38
CA THR A 21 18.30 35.61 18.26
C THR A 21 18.43 36.24 19.64
N GLY A 22 19.65 36.62 20.07
CA GLY A 22 19.92 37.12 21.41
C GLY A 22 19.89 36.04 22.50
N LEU A 23 19.60 34.78 22.15
CA LEU A 23 19.69 33.64 23.06
C LEU A 23 21.14 33.34 23.45
N PRO A 24 21.39 32.65 24.58
CA PRO A 24 22.68 32.04 24.85
C PRO A 24 23.24 31.25 23.66
N SER A 25 24.54 31.38 23.43
CA SER A 25 25.26 30.65 22.38
C SER A 25 25.48 29.18 22.75
N ARG A 26 25.85 28.35 21.76
CA ARG A 26 26.26 26.95 21.97
C ARG A 26 27.28 26.78 23.10
N SER A 27 28.33 27.61 23.12
CA SER A 27 29.38 27.54 24.14
C SER A 27 28.87 27.88 25.54
N ALA A 28 27.98 28.88 25.65
CA ALA A 28 27.34 29.25 26.91
C ALA A 28 26.42 28.13 27.41
N MET A 29 25.66 27.51 26.52
CA MET A 29 24.76 26.41 26.88
C MET A 29 25.51 25.16 27.31
N LEU A 30 26.56 24.74 26.59
CA LEU A 30 27.40 23.59 26.99
C LEU A 30 27.97 23.76 28.40
N SER A 31 28.47 24.96 28.71
CA SER A 31 28.96 25.30 30.04
C SER A 31 27.84 25.28 31.08
N GLY A 32 26.64 25.72 30.70
CA GLY A 32 25.42 25.68 31.52
C GLY A 32 24.99 24.26 31.87
N ILE A 33 24.94 23.36 30.89
CA ILE A 33 24.60 21.94 31.06
C ILE A 33 25.59 21.28 32.02
N ALA A 34 26.90 21.45 31.79
CA ALA A 34 27.93 20.89 32.65
C ALA A 34 27.78 21.36 34.11
N SER A 35 27.47 22.65 34.30
CA SER A 35 27.24 23.23 35.62
C SER A 35 25.95 22.71 36.28
N ALA A 36 24.89 22.53 35.50
CA ALA A 36 23.62 21.98 35.97
C ALA A 36 23.76 20.52 36.44
N LEU A 37 24.47 19.68 35.67
CA LEU A 37 24.75 18.30 36.05
C LEU A 37 25.60 18.20 37.33
N GLN A 38 26.56 19.13 37.52
CA GLN A 38 27.30 19.21 38.78
C GLN A 38 26.42 19.60 39.97
N ARG A 39 25.45 20.51 39.78
CA ARG A 39 24.47 20.88 40.82
C ARG A 39 23.52 19.74 41.12
N SER A 40 23.05 19.03 40.09
CA SER A 40 22.08 17.95 40.22
C SER A 40 22.65 16.77 41.00
N ARG A 41 23.93 16.42 40.78
CA ARG A 41 24.69 15.44 41.59
C ARG A 41 24.70 15.78 43.08
N ARG A 42 24.87 17.06 43.44
CA ARG A 42 24.87 17.49 44.84
C ARG A 42 23.49 17.47 45.46
N ASN A 43 22.49 17.89 44.70
CA ASN A 43 21.12 18.07 45.19
C ASN A 43 20.23 16.84 44.98
N LYS A 44 20.76 15.76 44.37
CA LYS A 44 20.00 14.58 43.93
C LYS A 44 18.74 14.94 43.15
N SER A 45 18.86 15.94 42.26
CA SER A 45 17.75 16.42 41.44
C SER A 45 17.85 15.90 40.01
N ILE A 46 16.75 15.86 39.29
CA ILE A 46 16.75 15.43 37.89
C ILE A 46 17.09 16.63 36.98
N THR A 47 17.93 16.39 35.97
CA THR A 47 18.21 17.34 34.89
C THR A 47 17.63 16.83 33.58
N ALA A 48 17.01 17.69 32.79
CA ALA A 48 16.50 17.33 31.46
C ALA A 48 16.97 18.30 30.38
N LEU A 49 17.07 17.79 29.17
CA LEU A 49 17.44 18.55 27.97
C LEU A 49 16.40 18.29 26.88
N LEU A 50 15.87 19.36 26.29
CA LEU A 50 15.01 19.29 25.11
C LEU A 50 15.78 19.89 23.93
N LEU A 51 16.20 19.06 22.98
CA LEU A 51 16.78 19.49 21.73
C LEU A 51 15.67 19.66 20.69
N ILE A 52 15.66 20.77 19.97
CA ILE A 52 14.56 21.23 19.13
C ILE A 52 15.12 21.60 17.76
N ASP A 53 14.56 21.02 16.70
CA ASP A 53 14.88 21.36 15.32
C ASP A 53 13.64 21.82 14.57
N ILE A 54 13.73 22.96 13.88
CA ILE A 54 12.65 23.48 13.03
C ILE A 54 12.64 22.67 11.72
N ASN A 55 11.57 21.92 11.49
CA ASN A 55 11.42 21.09 10.31
C ASN A 55 11.22 21.97 9.06
N GLY A 56 11.82 21.57 7.93
CA GLY A 56 11.65 22.26 6.65
C GLY A 56 12.29 23.65 6.57
N PHE A 57 13.13 24.04 7.54
CA PHE A 57 13.74 25.38 7.55
C PHE A 57 14.55 25.70 6.28
N LYS A 58 15.23 24.69 5.72
CA LYS A 58 15.94 24.86 4.44
C LYS A 58 14.98 25.21 3.30
N LEU A 59 13.83 24.53 3.21
CA LEU A 59 12.81 24.84 2.20
C LEU A 59 12.28 26.27 2.34
N VAL A 60 12.11 26.76 3.56
CA VAL A 60 11.73 28.18 3.81
C VAL A 60 12.80 29.13 3.26
N ASN A 61 14.08 28.85 3.50
CA ASN A 61 15.18 29.67 2.95
C ASN A 61 15.24 29.61 1.43
N ASP A 62 15.10 28.42 0.85
CA ASP A 62 15.21 28.20 -0.59
C ASP A 62 14.01 28.85 -1.33
N THR A 63 12.82 28.87 -0.70
CA THR A 63 11.58 29.39 -1.30
C THR A 63 11.40 30.90 -1.08
N HIS A 64 11.70 31.40 0.13
CA HIS A 64 11.38 32.77 0.55
C HIS A 64 12.61 33.63 0.87
N GLY A 65 13.81 33.06 0.75
CA GLY A 65 15.08 33.74 0.96
C GLY A 65 15.52 33.80 2.42
N GLN A 66 16.83 33.92 2.60
CA GLN A 66 17.50 33.89 3.91
C GLN A 66 16.99 34.93 4.91
N LYS A 67 16.57 36.12 4.44
CA LYS A 67 16.02 37.17 5.30
C LYS A 67 14.73 36.73 6.01
N ILE A 68 13.87 35.97 5.33
CA ILE A 68 12.62 35.44 5.91
C ILE A 68 12.96 34.34 6.92
N GLY A 69 13.90 33.46 6.60
CA GLY A 69 14.40 32.46 7.55
C GLY A 69 14.98 33.08 8.82
N ASP A 70 15.76 34.16 8.70
CA ASP A 70 16.33 34.88 9.85
C ASP A 70 15.25 35.49 10.76
N LEU A 71 14.17 36.04 10.17
CA LEU A 71 13.03 36.54 10.92
C LEU A 71 12.26 35.42 11.60
N LEU A 72 12.07 34.28 10.93
CA LEU A 72 11.45 33.09 11.50
C LEU A 72 12.24 32.60 12.72
N LEU A 73 13.57 32.53 12.64
CA LEU A 73 14.43 32.12 13.77
C LEU A 73 14.29 33.05 14.97
N LYS A 74 14.15 34.36 14.76
CA LYS A 74 13.90 35.33 15.84
C LYS A 74 12.54 35.10 16.52
N ILE A 75 11.51 34.82 15.74
CA ILE A 75 10.17 34.54 16.29
C ILE A 75 10.17 33.23 17.07
N VAL A 76 10.79 32.18 16.53
CA VAL A 76 10.95 30.90 17.24
C VAL A 76 11.72 31.09 18.54
N ALA A 77 12.82 31.85 18.53
CA ALA A 77 13.56 32.17 19.74
C ALA A 77 12.69 32.87 20.79
N SER A 78 11.89 33.87 20.40
CA SER A 78 10.95 34.57 21.29
C SER A 78 9.93 33.61 21.89
N ARG A 79 9.30 32.78 21.04
CA ARG A 79 8.30 31.79 21.48
C ARG A 79 8.90 30.79 22.46
N LEU A 80 10.12 30.31 22.22
CA LEU A 80 10.80 29.41 23.14
C LEU A 80 11.14 30.09 24.48
N GLN A 81 11.54 31.36 24.46
CA GLN A 81 11.77 32.14 25.70
C GLN A 81 10.50 32.29 26.55
N GLU A 82 9.33 32.42 25.93
CA GLU A 82 8.05 32.49 26.64
C GLU A 82 7.63 31.16 27.27
N GLN A 83 8.15 30.03 26.77
CA GLN A 83 7.82 28.71 27.31
C GLN A 83 8.68 28.33 28.52
N VAL A 84 9.91 28.87 28.64
CA VAL A 84 10.83 28.55 29.73
C VAL A 84 10.51 29.32 31.02
N ARG A 85 10.61 28.64 32.15
CA ARG A 85 10.33 29.16 33.50
C ARG A 85 11.61 29.55 34.24
N GLN A 86 11.47 30.12 35.44
CA GLN A 86 12.62 30.30 36.34
C GLN A 86 13.29 28.95 36.64
N GLY A 87 14.60 28.87 36.38
CA GLY A 87 15.39 27.64 36.50
C GLY A 87 15.56 26.86 35.19
N GLU A 88 14.92 27.31 34.11
CA GLU A 88 15.11 26.77 32.76
C GLU A 88 15.86 27.79 31.89
N SER A 89 16.58 27.30 30.88
CA SER A 89 17.37 28.15 29.97
C SER A 89 17.21 27.65 28.54
N ALA A 90 16.87 28.56 27.62
CA ALA A 90 16.86 28.28 26.19
C ALA A 90 18.16 28.78 25.54
N ALA A 91 18.65 28.10 24.50
CA ALA A 91 19.78 28.53 23.69
C ALA A 91 19.60 28.15 22.22
N ARG A 92 20.37 28.78 21.34
CA ARG A 92 20.51 28.38 19.94
C ARG A 92 21.88 27.74 19.72
N LEU A 93 21.89 26.51 19.20
CA LEU A 93 23.14 25.78 18.95
C LEU A 93 23.77 26.16 17.61
N GLY A 94 22.95 26.54 16.64
CA GLY A 94 23.33 26.93 15.29
C GLY A 94 22.25 26.56 14.29
N GLY A 95 22.25 27.13 13.09
CA GLY A 95 21.26 26.81 12.06
C GLY A 95 19.82 26.95 12.56
N ASN A 96 19.03 25.89 12.44
CA ASN A 96 17.64 25.75 12.90
C ASN A 96 17.50 25.00 14.24
N GLU A 97 18.60 24.78 14.97
CA GLU A 97 18.62 23.99 16.21
C GLU A 97 18.64 24.86 17.47
N PHE A 98 17.72 24.54 18.37
CA PHE A 98 17.56 25.16 19.68
C PHE A 98 17.63 24.09 20.77
N VAL A 99 17.93 24.50 21.99
CA VAL A 99 17.95 23.60 23.14
C VAL A 99 17.41 24.29 24.37
N ILE A 100 16.66 23.55 25.18
CA ILE A 100 16.20 23.98 26.49
C ILE A 100 16.82 23.05 27.55
N LEU A 101 17.42 23.66 28.56
CA LEU A 101 17.94 23.01 29.76
C LEU A 101 16.93 23.23 30.90
N CYS A 102 16.47 22.14 31.50
CA CYS A 102 15.59 22.16 32.66
C CYS A 102 16.31 21.58 33.88
N GLU A 103 16.47 22.38 34.93
CA GLU A 103 17.05 21.95 36.20
C GLU A 103 15.96 21.63 37.23
N GLN A 104 16.29 20.76 38.20
CA GLN A 104 15.39 20.44 39.32
C GLN A 104 14.03 19.87 38.90
N VAL A 105 14.02 19.03 37.87
CA VAL A 105 12.79 18.39 37.37
C VAL A 105 12.24 17.45 38.45
N LYS A 106 10.97 17.63 38.83
CA LYS A 106 10.32 16.78 39.84
C LYS A 106 9.91 15.42 39.28
N GLN A 107 9.38 15.41 38.05
CA GLN A 107 8.90 14.21 37.37
C GLN A 107 9.22 14.31 35.88
N ALA A 108 9.70 13.21 35.30
CA ALA A 108 10.00 13.09 33.88
C ALA A 108 8.81 13.49 32.98
N THR A 109 7.59 13.14 33.40
CA THR A 109 6.32 13.49 32.72
C THR A 109 6.08 15.00 32.59
N THR A 110 6.74 15.84 33.38
CA THR A 110 6.64 17.30 33.19
C THR A 110 7.32 17.74 31.89
N MET A 111 8.32 16.98 31.41
CA MET A 111 9.04 17.29 30.17
C MET A 111 8.23 16.97 28.91
N SER A 112 7.39 15.94 28.93
CA SER A 112 6.47 15.68 27.81
C SER A 112 5.44 16.80 27.67
N ILE A 113 4.93 17.32 28.80
CA ILE A 113 4.00 18.47 28.80
C ILE A 113 4.69 19.72 28.23
N LEU A 114 5.95 19.98 28.62
CA LEU A 114 6.73 21.10 28.08
C LEU A 114 6.99 20.93 26.57
N ALA A 115 7.40 19.74 26.14
CA ALA A 115 7.66 19.45 24.73
C ALA A 115 6.40 19.58 23.87
N GLN A 116 5.25 19.12 24.37
CA GLN A 116 3.97 19.31 23.70
C GLN A 116 3.61 20.79 23.58
N ARG A 117 3.74 21.56 24.67
CA ARG A 117 3.50 23.02 24.64
C ARG A 117 4.40 23.74 23.66
N ILE A 118 5.68 23.35 23.56
CA ILE A 118 6.62 23.89 22.58
C ILE A 118 6.12 23.61 21.17
N ASN A 119 5.76 22.36 20.86
CA ASN A 119 5.24 22.01 19.54
C ASN A 119 3.98 22.79 19.18
N ASP A 120 3.02 22.89 20.11
CA ASP A 120 1.78 23.63 19.87
C ASP A 120 2.04 25.12 19.66
N THR A 121 2.97 25.70 20.42
CA THR A 121 3.37 27.11 20.28
C THR A 121 4.08 27.36 18.95
N LEU A 122 4.95 26.46 18.52
CA LEU A 122 5.69 26.61 17.26
C LEU A 122 4.80 26.37 16.03
N ARG A 123 3.78 25.51 16.14
CA ARG A 123 2.75 25.28 15.09
C ARG A 123 1.83 26.47 14.84
N GLN A 124 1.76 27.44 15.75
CA GLN A 124 0.95 28.64 15.51
C GLN A 124 1.49 29.41 14.30
N PRO A 125 0.65 29.80 13.33
CA PRO A 125 1.11 30.56 12.17
C PRO A 125 1.85 31.84 12.56
N VAL A 126 2.84 32.23 11.77
CA VAL A 126 3.58 33.48 11.90
C VAL A 126 3.42 34.32 10.65
N VAL A 127 3.19 35.61 10.82
CA VAL A 127 3.12 36.55 9.69
C VAL A 127 4.47 37.27 9.56
N ILE A 128 5.17 37.04 8.46
CA ILE A 128 6.48 37.63 8.16
C ILE A 128 6.40 38.30 6.80
N ALA A 129 6.56 39.62 6.75
CA ALA A 129 6.51 40.40 5.49
C ALA A 129 5.25 40.13 4.65
N GLY A 130 4.10 39.92 5.29
CA GLY A 130 2.81 39.62 4.63
C GLY A 130 2.60 38.15 4.27
N LEU A 131 3.58 37.27 4.51
CA LEU A 131 3.46 35.82 4.32
C LEU A 131 3.05 35.15 5.62
N THR A 132 2.06 34.27 5.57
CA THR A 132 1.68 33.41 6.70
C THR A 132 2.41 32.08 6.58
N LEU A 133 3.35 31.82 7.50
CA LEU A 133 4.12 30.57 7.56
C LEU A 133 3.67 29.73 8.75
N SER A 134 3.58 28.42 8.57
CA SER A 134 3.40 27.46 9.66
C SER A 134 4.57 26.49 9.65
N VAL A 135 5.21 26.29 10.81
CA VAL A 135 6.36 25.40 10.95
C VAL A 135 6.11 24.38 12.04
N ALA A 136 6.57 23.16 11.81
CA ALA A 136 6.62 22.12 12.84
C ALA A 136 8.02 22.05 13.42
N ALA A 137 8.14 21.57 14.66
CA ALA A 137 9.41 21.27 15.29
C ALA A 137 9.46 19.81 15.73
N SER A 138 10.63 19.20 15.62
CA SER A 138 10.91 17.87 16.16
C SER A 138 11.70 18.05 17.46
N VAL A 139 11.25 17.43 18.55
CA VAL A 139 11.84 17.62 19.89
C VAL A 139 12.35 16.30 20.47
N GLY A 140 13.64 16.22 20.77
CA GLY A 140 14.23 15.10 21.47
C GLY A 140 14.49 15.42 22.94
N ILE A 141 14.08 14.53 23.84
CA ILE A 141 14.14 14.75 25.29
C ILE A 141 15.13 13.76 25.92
N ALA A 142 16.19 14.26 26.56
CA ALA A 142 17.08 13.46 27.39
C ALA A 142 16.89 13.80 28.87
N ILE A 143 16.90 12.77 29.72
CA ILE A 143 16.78 12.91 31.18
C ILE A 143 17.99 12.24 31.84
N ASP A 144 18.59 12.93 32.80
CA ASP A 144 19.54 12.36 33.75
C ASP A 144 18.90 12.31 35.14
N SER A 145 18.32 11.15 35.48
CA SER A 145 17.75 10.87 36.81
C SER A 145 18.80 10.39 37.79
N ASP A 146 19.79 9.65 37.29
CA ASP A 146 20.76 8.93 38.12
C ASP A 146 22.03 9.77 38.38
N ASN A 147 22.10 10.96 37.77
CA ASN A 147 23.17 11.93 37.90
C ASN A 147 24.54 11.43 37.41
N THR A 148 24.53 10.49 36.47
CA THR A 148 25.73 9.82 35.94
C THR A 148 26.20 10.42 34.61
N GLN A 149 25.36 11.21 33.94
CA GLN A 149 25.61 11.64 32.57
C GLN A 149 26.60 12.82 32.48
N THR A 150 27.21 12.98 31.31
CA THR A 150 27.99 14.16 30.92
C THR A 150 27.16 15.06 30.01
N ALA A 151 27.60 16.32 29.83
CA ALA A 151 26.91 17.26 28.93
C ALA A 151 26.86 16.74 27.48
N ASP A 152 27.96 16.15 26.99
CA ASP A 152 28.01 15.54 25.66
C ASP A 152 27.11 14.31 25.54
N ALA A 153 27.01 13.48 26.59
CA ALA A 153 26.08 12.36 26.60
C ALA A 153 24.61 12.83 26.53
N MET A 154 24.23 13.81 27.36
CA MET A 154 22.88 14.40 27.34
C MET A 154 22.49 14.96 25.98
N LEU A 155 23.41 15.69 25.32
CA LEU A 155 23.17 16.23 23.98
C LEU A 155 23.02 15.13 22.93
N ARG A 156 23.89 14.11 22.95
CA ARG A 156 23.78 12.96 22.03
C ARG A 156 22.48 12.17 22.24
N HIS A 157 22.06 12.01 23.49
CA HIS A 157 20.80 11.33 23.81
C HIS A 157 19.59 12.13 23.30
N ALA A 158 19.58 13.44 23.51
CA ALA A 158 18.50 14.30 23.00
C ALA A 158 18.47 14.34 21.47
N ASP A 159 19.64 14.40 20.81
CA ASP A 159 19.73 14.31 19.34
C ASP A 159 19.19 12.97 18.82
N ALA A 160 19.60 11.84 19.40
CA ALA A 160 19.08 10.53 18.98
C ALA A 160 17.54 10.45 19.08
N ALA A 161 16.96 10.98 20.15
CA ALA A 161 15.51 11.05 20.30
C ALA A 161 14.85 11.99 19.29
N MET A 162 15.46 13.13 19.00
CA MET A 162 14.98 14.09 18.00
C MET A 162 15.00 13.50 16.59
N GLN A 163 16.07 12.78 16.22
CA GLN A 163 16.16 12.10 14.93
C GLN A 163 15.10 10.99 14.80
N ALA A 164 14.77 10.30 15.90
CA ALA A 164 13.68 9.33 15.91
C ALA A 164 12.32 9.96 15.62
N VAL A 165 12.06 11.18 16.13
CA VAL A 165 10.85 11.96 15.79
C VAL A 165 10.84 12.34 14.31
N LYS A 166 11.95 12.84 13.78
CA LYS A 166 12.05 13.24 12.35
C LYS A 166 11.68 12.09 11.42
N ALA A 167 12.16 10.90 11.73
CA ALA A 167 11.90 9.69 10.94
C ALA A 167 10.48 9.12 11.07
N GLN A 168 9.64 9.60 12.01
CA GLN A 168 8.23 9.20 12.14
C GLN A 168 7.25 10.14 11.42
N GLY A 169 7.75 10.97 10.48
CA GLY A 169 6.91 11.88 9.69
C GLY A 169 7.05 13.36 10.05
N ASN A 170 8.13 13.72 10.77
CA ASN A 170 8.43 15.07 11.25
C ASN A 170 7.38 15.68 12.20
N GLY A 171 7.87 16.34 13.25
CA GLY A 171 7.00 17.08 14.16
C GLY A 171 6.46 16.20 15.28
N GLY A 172 6.67 16.61 16.53
CA GLY A 172 6.38 15.77 17.68
C GLY A 172 7.51 15.81 18.69
N TRP A 173 7.47 14.93 19.67
CA TRP A 173 8.53 14.81 20.68
C TRP A 173 8.72 13.36 21.11
N GLN A 174 9.94 13.02 21.52
CA GLN A 174 10.25 11.68 22.03
C GLN A 174 11.30 11.71 23.12
N PHE A 175 11.14 10.84 24.12
CA PHE A 175 12.19 10.58 25.11
C PHE A 175 13.29 9.71 24.51
N PHE A 176 14.52 9.98 24.94
CA PHE A 176 15.62 9.07 24.74
C PHE A 176 15.37 7.76 25.50
N SER A 177 15.65 6.66 24.83
CA SER A 177 15.90 5.35 25.40
C SER A 177 17.06 4.70 24.64
N GLU A 178 17.71 3.69 25.22
CA GLU A 178 18.79 2.96 24.53
C GLU A 178 18.30 2.37 23.20
N GLN A 179 17.08 1.82 23.19
CA GLN A 179 16.43 1.32 21.96
C GLN A 179 16.28 2.42 20.89
N VAL A 180 15.91 3.65 21.28
CA VAL A 180 15.80 4.79 20.36
C VAL A 180 17.18 5.18 19.80
N HIS A 181 18.22 5.10 20.62
CA HIS A 181 19.60 5.35 20.19
C HIS A 181 20.06 4.35 19.13
N GLU A 182 19.87 3.07 19.39
CA GLU A 182 20.24 1.99 18.48
C GLU A 182 19.52 2.12 17.14
N GLN A 183 18.22 2.42 17.16
CA GLN A 183 17.44 2.67 15.94
C GLN A 183 17.96 3.87 15.12
N ALA A 184 18.35 4.96 15.79
CA ALA A 184 18.91 6.13 15.12
C ALA A 184 20.27 5.81 14.46
N GLN A 185 21.16 5.10 15.17
CA GLN A 185 22.44 4.65 14.62
C GLN A 185 22.27 3.69 13.43
N GLN A 186 21.34 2.74 13.54
CA GLN A 186 21.01 1.81 12.47
C GLN A 186 20.52 2.55 11.22
N ARG A 187 19.65 3.56 11.39
CA ARG A 187 19.17 4.40 10.28
C ARG A 187 20.29 5.18 9.60
N MET A 188 21.20 5.79 10.36
CA MET A 188 22.36 6.50 9.80
C MET A 188 23.28 5.55 9.01
N THR A 189 23.49 4.35 9.54
CA THR A 189 24.28 3.31 8.86
C THR A 189 23.63 2.92 7.53
N ILE A 190 22.31 2.72 7.53
CA ILE A 190 21.56 2.40 6.31
C ILE A 190 21.61 3.56 5.30
N ALA A 191 21.37 4.79 5.75
CA ALA A 191 21.41 5.98 4.88
C ALA A 191 22.77 6.15 4.18
N SER A 192 23.85 5.95 4.93
CA SER A 192 25.23 5.97 4.40
C SER A 192 25.47 4.84 3.39
N GLY A 193 24.99 3.63 3.71
CA GLY A 193 25.08 2.48 2.80
C GLY A 193 24.35 2.70 1.48
N LEU A 194 23.11 3.20 1.53
CA LEU A 194 22.27 3.43 0.35
C LEU A 194 22.92 4.39 -0.66
N ALA A 195 23.64 5.41 -0.20
CA ALA A 195 24.32 6.37 -1.07
C ALA A 195 25.40 5.72 -1.97
N MET A 196 25.93 4.54 -1.59
CA MET A 196 26.93 3.81 -2.38
C MET A 196 26.42 2.48 -2.93
N ALA A 197 25.22 2.04 -2.53
CA ALA A 197 24.72 0.70 -2.80
C ALA A 197 24.59 0.39 -4.30
N LEU A 198 24.16 1.38 -5.11
CA LEU A 198 24.13 1.25 -6.57
C LEU A 198 25.53 1.06 -7.16
N ALA A 199 26.49 1.93 -6.78
CA ALA A 199 27.86 1.86 -7.28
C ALA A 199 28.59 0.56 -6.86
N ARG A 200 28.15 -0.07 -5.77
CA ARG A 200 28.69 -1.32 -5.25
C ARG A 200 27.94 -2.58 -5.71
N ASN A 201 26.92 -2.44 -6.57
CA ASN A 201 26.08 -3.55 -7.03
C ASN A 201 25.45 -4.36 -5.87
N GLU A 202 25.03 -3.68 -4.81
CA GLU A 202 24.43 -4.33 -3.62
C GLU A 202 22.93 -4.58 -3.77
N PHE A 203 22.32 -4.09 -4.86
CA PHE A 203 20.91 -4.30 -5.16
C PHE A 203 20.70 -5.48 -6.10
N SER A 204 19.62 -6.23 -5.87
CA SER A 204 19.17 -7.27 -6.79
C SER A 204 17.65 -7.24 -6.96
N PRO A 205 17.14 -7.49 -8.18
CA PRO A 205 15.71 -7.66 -8.40
C PRO A 205 15.29 -9.06 -7.97
N HIS A 206 14.14 -9.15 -7.29
CA HIS A 206 13.40 -10.41 -7.16
C HIS A 206 12.03 -10.23 -7.81
N PHE A 207 11.46 -11.32 -8.31
CA PHE A 207 10.20 -11.31 -9.02
C PHE A 207 9.19 -12.19 -8.29
N GLN A 208 8.04 -11.61 -7.97
CA GLN A 208 6.92 -12.37 -7.44
C GLN A 208 5.86 -12.55 -8.52
N ALA A 209 5.49 -13.80 -8.78
CA ALA A 209 4.52 -14.11 -9.84
C ALA A 209 3.12 -13.56 -9.52
N ILE A 210 2.49 -13.01 -10.54
CA ILE A 210 1.07 -12.66 -10.59
C ILE A 210 0.40 -13.68 -11.51
N VAL A 211 -0.62 -14.36 -11.00
CA VAL A 211 -1.28 -15.47 -11.71
C VAL A 211 -2.75 -15.19 -11.98
N VAL A 212 -3.31 -15.83 -13.01
CA VAL A 212 -4.76 -15.85 -13.25
C VAL A 212 -5.46 -16.56 -12.10
N ALA A 213 -6.49 -15.95 -11.53
CA ALA A 213 -7.18 -16.49 -10.35
C ALA A 213 -7.70 -17.93 -10.54
N ASP A 214 -8.38 -18.17 -11.67
CA ASP A 214 -8.99 -19.46 -11.98
C ASP A 214 -7.98 -20.54 -12.34
N SER A 215 -7.05 -20.24 -13.26
CA SER A 215 -6.13 -21.26 -13.81
C SER A 215 -4.82 -21.40 -13.05
N GLY A 216 -4.37 -20.36 -12.33
CA GLY A 216 -3.06 -20.31 -11.69
C GLY A 216 -1.90 -20.05 -12.66
N ARG A 217 -2.18 -19.78 -13.95
CA ARG A 217 -1.17 -19.47 -14.97
C ARG A 217 -0.50 -18.12 -14.67
N ILE A 218 0.82 -18.05 -14.77
CA ILE A 218 1.58 -16.80 -14.62
C ILE A 218 1.24 -15.86 -15.78
N VAL A 219 0.93 -14.61 -15.44
CA VAL A 219 0.62 -13.54 -16.40
C VAL A 219 1.51 -12.32 -16.23
N GLY A 220 2.07 -12.12 -15.04
CA GLY A 220 2.94 -11.01 -14.74
C GLY A 220 3.87 -11.32 -13.57
N ALA A 221 4.73 -10.37 -13.25
CA ALA A 221 5.55 -10.43 -12.07
C ALA A 221 5.83 -9.04 -11.50
N GLU A 222 5.69 -8.92 -10.18
CA GLU A 222 6.12 -7.72 -9.46
C GLU A 222 7.61 -7.80 -9.16
N LEU A 223 8.35 -6.78 -9.60
CA LEU A 223 9.76 -6.60 -9.28
C LEU A 223 9.88 -5.98 -7.89
N LEU A 224 10.43 -6.77 -6.98
CA LEU A 224 10.68 -6.42 -5.60
C LEU A 224 12.18 -6.25 -5.36
N LEU A 225 12.59 -5.02 -5.01
CA LEU A 225 13.97 -4.70 -4.72
C LEU A 225 14.48 -5.46 -3.48
N ARG A 226 15.72 -5.97 -3.54
CA ARG A 226 16.45 -6.51 -2.40
C ARG A 226 17.80 -5.81 -2.27
N TRP A 227 18.19 -5.54 -1.03
CA TRP A 227 19.49 -4.94 -0.71
C TRP A 227 20.32 -5.89 0.15
N HIS A 228 21.53 -6.17 -0.33
CA HIS A 228 22.49 -7.10 0.26
C HIS A 228 23.82 -6.40 0.54
N PRO A 229 23.88 -5.50 1.53
CA PRO A 229 25.14 -4.91 1.92
C PRO A 229 26.05 -5.97 2.58
N PRO A 230 27.37 -5.71 2.68
CA PRO A 230 28.33 -6.66 3.26
C PRO A 230 28.00 -7.11 4.70
N GLN A 231 27.22 -6.31 5.44
CA GLN A 231 26.79 -6.62 6.81
C GLN A 231 25.62 -7.60 6.88
N GLY A 232 25.03 -7.97 5.74
CA GLY A 232 23.88 -8.88 5.64
C GLY A 232 22.65 -8.22 5.01
N PRO A 233 21.65 -9.03 4.58
CA PRO A 233 20.47 -8.51 3.89
C PRO A 233 19.65 -7.57 4.79
N VAL A 234 19.19 -6.46 4.20
CA VAL A 234 18.33 -5.48 4.89
C VAL A 234 16.95 -5.50 4.25
N SER A 235 15.90 -5.58 5.09
CA SER A 235 14.52 -5.64 4.62
C SER A 235 14.10 -4.35 3.88
N PRO A 236 13.38 -4.45 2.75
CA PRO A 236 12.78 -3.30 2.05
C PRO A 236 11.93 -2.41 2.96
N ALA A 237 11.18 -3.00 3.89
CA ALA A 237 10.39 -2.27 4.88
C ALA A 237 11.23 -1.36 5.79
N VAL A 238 12.54 -1.59 5.88
CA VAL A 238 13.47 -0.78 6.68
C VAL A 238 14.18 0.25 5.81
N PHE A 239 14.73 -0.15 4.66
CA PHE A 239 15.59 0.75 3.88
C PHE A 239 14.83 1.64 2.89
N ILE A 240 13.65 1.24 2.38
CA ILE A 240 12.88 2.06 1.42
C ILE A 240 12.44 3.39 2.07
N PRO A 241 11.85 3.41 3.28
CA PRO A 241 11.49 4.68 3.92
C PRO A 241 12.70 5.60 4.16
N ILE A 242 13.87 5.02 4.43
CA ILE A 242 15.11 5.77 4.59
C ILE A 242 15.57 6.34 3.24
N ALA A 243 15.50 5.55 2.17
CA ALA A 243 15.82 6.00 0.81
C ALA A 243 14.91 7.15 0.35
N GLU A 244 13.62 7.11 0.69
CA GLU A 244 12.67 8.20 0.40
C GLU A 244 13.04 9.47 1.16
N MET A 245 13.34 9.35 2.46
CA MET A 245 13.73 10.47 3.31
C MET A 245 15.03 11.13 2.86
N THR A 246 16.03 10.36 2.43
CA THR A 246 17.31 10.89 1.96
C THR A 246 17.29 11.34 0.50
N GLY A 247 16.27 10.95 -0.27
CA GLY A 247 16.18 11.18 -1.70
C GLY A 247 16.92 10.14 -2.57
N ALA A 248 17.63 9.18 -1.96
CA ALA A 248 18.27 8.08 -2.68
C ALA A 248 17.28 7.23 -3.50
N ILE A 249 15.99 7.23 -3.13
CA ILE A 249 14.94 6.52 -3.85
C ILE A 249 14.80 6.96 -5.32
N ILE A 250 15.22 8.18 -5.68
CA ILE A 250 15.12 8.68 -7.06
C ILE A 250 16.06 7.87 -7.97
N GLU A 251 17.34 7.78 -7.60
CA GLU A 251 18.34 7.00 -8.35
C GLU A 251 18.06 5.49 -8.29
N ILE A 252 17.67 4.99 -7.12
CA ILE A 252 17.29 3.58 -6.94
C ILE A 252 16.09 3.24 -7.83
N GLY A 253 15.08 4.10 -7.86
CA GLY A 253 13.88 3.93 -8.67
C GLY A 253 14.15 3.93 -10.17
N ALA A 254 15.04 4.81 -10.64
CA ALA A 254 15.51 4.79 -12.03
C ALA A 254 16.21 3.46 -12.38
N TRP A 255 17.06 2.96 -11.49
CA TRP A 255 17.71 1.66 -11.65
C TRP A 255 16.70 0.51 -11.65
N VAL A 256 15.72 0.50 -10.73
CA VAL A 256 14.66 -0.51 -10.67
C VAL A 256 13.85 -0.54 -11.97
N PHE A 257 13.43 0.62 -12.48
CA PHE A 257 12.69 0.70 -13.73
C PHE A 257 13.52 0.20 -14.93
N MET A 258 14.82 0.52 -14.97
CA MET A 258 15.73 -0.03 -15.97
C MET A 258 15.83 -1.57 -15.90
N GLN A 259 15.89 -2.16 -14.71
CA GLN A 259 15.88 -3.62 -14.57
C GLN A 259 14.56 -4.23 -15.04
N ALA A 260 13.43 -3.59 -14.74
CA ALA A 260 12.13 -4.04 -15.22
C ALA A 260 12.03 -4.01 -16.75
N CYS A 261 12.54 -2.95 -17.38
CA CYS A 261 12.60 -2.86 -18.84
C CYS A 261 13.48 -3.96 -19.46
N ARG A 262 14.64 -4.26 -18.85
CA ARG A 262 15.53 -5.35 -19.30
C ARG A 262 14.87 -6.72 -19.17
N ALA A 263 14.22 -6.98 -18.04
CA ALA A 263 13.48 -8.21 -17.81
C ALA A 263 12.33 -8.37 -18.83
N GLU A 264 11.54 -7.31 -19.06
CA GLU A 264 10.47 -7.33 -20.06
C GLU A 264 11.00 -7.66 -21.45
N ALA A 265 12.05 -6.98 -21.90
CA ALA A 265 12.61 -7.17 -23.23
C ALA A 265 13.20 -8.59 -23.42
N ASP A 266 13.92 -9.12 -22.41
CA ASP A 266 14.45 -10.49 -22.43
C ASP A 266 13.32 -11.52 -22.46
N TRP A 267 12.33 -11.40 -21.57
CA TRP A 267 11.22 -12.35 -21.49
C TRP A 267 10.37 -12.34 -22.76
N ARG A 268 10.09 -11.16 -23.32
CA ARG A 268 9.41 -11.01 -24.61
C ARG A 268 10.21 -11.63 -25.75
N GLY A 269 11.54 -11.48 -25.76
CA GLY A 269 12.42 -12.15 -26.72
C GLY A 269 12.37 -13.67 -26.64
N ARG A 270 12.17 -14.23 -25.44
CA ARG A 270 12.09 -15.69 -25.20
C ARG A 270 10.72 -16.30 -25.52
N TRP A 271 9.65 -15.64 -25.13
CA TRP A 271 8.30 -16.24 -25.11
C TRP A 271 7.23 -15.46 -25.90
N GLY A 272 7.59 -14.33 -26.52
CA GLY A 272 6.66 -13.50 -27.30
C GLY A 272 5.46 -13.06 -26.46
N GLU A 273 4.25 -13.26 -26.98
CA GLU A 273 3.00 -12.88 -26.29
C GLU A 273 2.75 -13.65 -24.99
N GLN A 274 3.37 -14.83 -24.82
CA GLN A 274 3.23 -15.64 -23.61
C GLN A 274 4.11 -15.16 -22.46
N ALA A 275 5.03 -14.21 -22.71
CA ALA A 275 5.86 -13.64 -21.67
C ALA A 275 4.98 -12.97 -20.59
N PRO A 276 5.37 -13.05 -19.31
CA PRO A 276 4.74 -12.26 -18.27
C PRO A 276 5.05 -10.76 -18.42
N TYR A 277 4.09 -9.90 -18.07
CA TYR A 277 4.36 -8.47 -17.92
C TYR A 277 5.17 -8.21 -16.63
N VAL A 278 5.84 -7.06 -16.52
CA VAL A 278 6.58 -6.68 -15.30
C VAL A 278 5.87 -5.51 -14.62
N SER A 279 5.70 -5.58 -13.31
CA SER A 279 5.24 -4.45 -12.51
C SER A 279 6.32 -3.92 -11.55
N VAL A 280 6.28 -2.62 -11.27
CA VAL A 280 7.26 -1.93 -10.41
C VAL A 280 6.57 -0.89 -9.53
N ASN A 281 7.00 -0.81 -8.28
CA ASN A 281 6.56 0.22 -7.34
C ASN A 281 7.18 1.59 -7.66
N VAL A 282 6.37 2.64 -7.56
CA VAL A 282 6.81 4.04 -7.70
C VAL A 282 6.48 4.81 -6.44
N SER A 283 7.51 5.34 -5.77
CA SER A 283 7.34 6.11 -4.53
C SER A 283 6.70 7.48 -4.76
N THR A 284 6.06 8.01 -3.72
CA THR A 284 5.57 9.41 -3.68
C THR A 284 6.68 10.41 -3.98
N ARG A 285 7.92 10.13 -3.54
CA ARG A 285 9.07 11.01 -3.76
C ARG A 285 9.46 11.05 -5.23
N GLN A 286 9.42 9.92 -5.94
CA GLN A 286 9.67 9.85 -7.38
C GLN A 286 8.58 10.54 -8.19
N LEU A 287 7.30 10.39 -7.82
CA LEU A 287 6.22 11.12 -8.49
C LEU A 287 6.40 12.63 -8.36
N ASN A 288 6.98 13.10 -7.26
CA ASN A 288 7.28 14.52 -7.09
C ASN A 288 8.54 15.00 -7.84
N ASP A 289 9.23 14.13 -8.58
CA ASP A 289 10.36 14.50 -9.43
C ASP A 289 9.88 14.81 -10.86
N GLU A 290 10.21 16.01 -11.35
CA GLU A 290 9.82 16.44 -12.70
C GLU A 290 10.54 15.65 -13.80
N ALA A 291 11.71 15.08 -13.48
CA ALA A 291 12.53 14.30 -14.43
C ALA A 291 12.05 12.85 -14.59
N LEU A 292 11.12 12.37 -13.76
CA LEU A 292 10.70 10.96 -13.73
C LEU A 292 10.32 10.43 -15.12
N VAL A 293 9.47 11.18 -15.83
CA VAL A 293 8.95 10.79 -17.15
C VAL A 293 10.09 10.67 -18.17
N ASP A 294 11.05 11.61 -18.14
CA ASP A 294 12.14 11.64 -19.10
C ASP A 294 13.15 10.50 -18.85
N VAL A 295 13.38 10.17 -17.58
CA VAL A 295 14.18 9.02 -17.15
C VAL A 295 13.56 7.71 -17.61
N PHE A 296 12.24 7.54 -17.42
CA PHE A 296 11.54 6.32 -17.85
C PHE A 296 11.51 6.21 -19.38
N ALA A 297 11.27 7.32 -20.09
CA ALA A 297 11.34 7.36 -21.54
C ALA A 297 12.73 6.99 -22.08
N ALA A 298 13.81 7.40 -21.40
CA ALA A 298 15.16 7.02 -21.76
C ALA A 298 15.41 5.51 -21.57
N ALA A 299 14.98 4.93 -20.44
CA ALA A 299 15.13 3.50 -20.17
C ALA A 299 14.37 2.62 -21.17
N LEU A 300 13.14 3.02 -21.55
CA LEU A 300 12.37 2.35 -22.60
C LEU A 300 13.11 2.36 -23.95
N ARG A 301 13.68 3.51 -24.35
CA ARG A 301 14.46 3.63 -25.58
C ARG A 301 15.75 2.81 -25.56
N GLU A 302 16.45 2.77 -24.43
CA GLU A 302 17.72 2.02 -24.28
C GLU A 302 17.51 0.52 -24.41
N THR A 303 16.43 0.01 -23.83
CA THR A 303 16.17 -1.43 -23.69
C THR A 303 15.31 -2.00 -24.81
N GLY A 304 14.52 -1.16 -25.48
CA GLY A 304 13.50 -1.62 -26.44
C GLY A 304 12.34 -2.35 -25.77
N ALA A 305 12.11 -2.11 -24.48
CA ALA A 305 10.98 -2.68 -23.75
C ALA A 305 9.65 -2.17 -24.30
N ASP A 306 8.63 -3.02 -24.30
CA ASP A 306 7.26 -2.64 -24.65
C ASP A 306 6.59 -1.97 -23.43
N PRO A 307 6.29 -0.66 -23.50
CA PRO A 307 5.69 0.05 -22.37
C PRO A 307 4.31 -0.50 -21.97
N ALA A 308 3.55 -1.08 -22.91
CA ALA A 308 2.25 -1.69 -22.59
C ALA A 308 2.38 -2.91 -21.68
N ARG A 309 3.58 -3.49 -21.59
CA ARG A 309 3.92 -4.65 -20.76
C ARG A 309 4.65 -4.27 -19.47
N LEU A 310 4.73 -2.98 -19.17
CA LEU A 310 5.21 -2.44 -17.90
C LEU A 310 4.05 -1.82 -17.13
N LEU A 311 3.89 -2.22 -15.87
CA LEU A 311 2.83 -1.76 -14.98
C LEU A 311 3.45 -0.99 -13.80
N LEU A 312 3.14 0.29 -13.68
CA LEU A 312 3.58 1.11 -12.56
C LEU A 312 2.58 0.98 -11.41
N GLU A 313 3.06 0.57 -10.24
CA GLU A 313 2.26 0.42 -9.03
C GLU A 313 2.48 1.64 -8.14
N ILE A 314 1.38 2.30 -7.79
CA ILE A 314 1.41 3.53 -7.01
C ILE A 314 0.39 3.40 -5.89
N THR A 315 0.84 3.59 -4.65
CA THR A 315 -0.05 3.51 -3.49
C THR A 315 -1.11 4.58 -3.53
N GLU A 316 -2.29 4.23 -3.01
CA GLU A 316 -3.41 5.15 -2.87
C GLU A 316 -3.01 6.47 -2.20
N THR A 317 -2.27 6.40 -1.10
CA THR A 317 -1.84 7.58 -0.32
C THR A 317 -0.89 8.48 -1.13
N ALA A 318 0.00 7.89 -1.94
CA ALA A 318 0.93 8.65 -2.78
C ALA A 318 0.18 9.53 -3.80
N LEU A 319 -0.90 9.01 -4.37
CA LEU A 319 -1.73 9.72 -5.34
C LEU A 319 -2.47 10.91 -4.71
N MET A 320 -2.95 10.76 -3.48
CA MET A 320 -3.78 11.75 -2.79
C MET A 320 -3.02 12.97 -2.27
N ALA A 321 -1.69 12.92 -2.18
CA ALA A 321 -0.88 14.00 -1.60
C ALA A 321 -0.93 15.32 -2.41
N ASP A 322 -0.90 15.25 -3.74
CA ASP A 322 -1.04 16.39 -4.67
C ASP A 322 -1.70 15.91 -5.97
N ILE A 323 -3.04 15.79 -5.93
CA ILE A 323 -3.84 15.13 -6.97
C ILE A 323 -3.66 15.75 -8.35
N ASP A 324 -3.74 17.09 -8.48
CA ASP A 324 -3.68 17.74 -9.78
C ASP A 324 -2.29 17.59 -10.42
N ARG A 325 -1.23 17.64 -9.61
CA ARG A 325 0.13 17.39 -10.07
C ARG A 325 0.33 15.93 -10.48
N ASN A 326 -0.05 15.01 -9.61
CA ASN A 326 0.10 13.57 -9.84
C ASN A 326 -0.66 13.14 -11.08
N LEU A 327 -1.89 13.62 -11.29
CA LEU A 327 -2.68 13.37 -12.50
C LEU A 327 -1.93 13.76 -13.79
N ARG A 328 -1.27 14.93 -13.82
CA ARG A 328 -0.49 15.35 -15.00
C ARG A 328 0.67 14.40 -15.28
N ILE A 329 1.35 13.92 -14.24
CA ILE A 329 2.45 12.97 -14.39
C ILE A 329 1.95 11.61 -14.85
N LEU A 330 0.85 11.12 -14.27
CA LEU A 330 0.22 9.87 -14.70
C LEU A 330 -0.19 9.90 -16.17
N HIS A 331 -0.79 10.99 -16.64
CA HIS A 331 -1.11 11.13 -18.06
C HIS A 331 0.15 11.10 -18.94
N ARG A 332 1.22 11.81 -18.55
CA ARG A 332 2.48 11.76 -19.29
C ARG A 332 3.11 10.36 -19.32
N LEU A 333 3.00 9.59 -18.22
CA LEU A 333 3.46 8.20 -18.18
C LEU A 333 2.59 7.29 -19.06
N ALA A 334 1.28 7.49 -19.04
CA ALA A 334 0.34 6.78 -19.91
C ALA A 334 0.56 7.12 -21.40
N ASP A 335 0.94 8.36 -21.72
CA ASP A 335 1.30 8.79 -23.09
C ASP A 335 2.57 8.09 -23.61
N LEU A 336 3.44 7.60 -22.71
CA LEU A 336 4.54 6.70 -23.09
C LEU A 336 4.07 5.26 -23.38
N GLY A 337 2.80 4.95 -23.13
CA GLY A 337 2.22 3.61 -23.25
C GLY A 337 2.29 2.77 -21.98
N LEU A 338 2.79 3.32 -20.86
CA LEU A 338 2.90 2.60 -19.59
C LEU A 338 1.52 2.39 -18.97
N ARG A 339 1.30 1.22 -18.34
CA ARG A 339 0.09 0.97 -17.57
C ARG A 339 0.27 1.40 -16.12
N VAL A 340 -0.83 1.77 -15.46
CA VAL A 340 -0.83 2.19 -14.06
C VAL A 340 -1.76 1.30 -13.22
N ALA A 341 -1.27 0.86 -12.08
CA ALA A 341 -2.01 0.20 -11.01
C ALA A 341 -2.10 1.13 -9.79
N ILE A 342 -3.26 1.12 -9.13
CA ILE A 342 -3.37 1.63 -7.77
C ILE A 342 -3.11 0.49 -6.81
N ASP A 343 -2.16 0.71 -5.91
CA ASP A 343 -1.73 -0.23 -4.88
C ASP A 343 -2.31 0.13 -3.50
N ASP A 344 -2.34 -0.86 -2.59
CA ASP A 344 -2.90 -0.78 -1.23
C ASP A 344 -4.36 -0.26 -1.19
N PHE A 345 -5.17 -0.52 -2.22
CA PHE A 345 -6.48 0.12 -2.36
C PHE A 345 -7.46 -0.28 -1.25
N GLY A 346 -8.10 0.72 -0.65
CA GLY A 346 -9.10 0.56 0.41
C GLY A 346 -8.56 0.84 1.81
N THR A 347 -7.25 1.03 1.95
CA THR A 347 -6.62 1.43 3.23
C THR A 347 -6.61 2.95 3.44
N GLY A 348 -6.82 3.73 2.37
CA GLY A 348 -6.84 5.20 2.37
C GLY A 348 -8.22 5.83 2.13
N TYR A 349 -8.21 7.14 1.90
CA TYR A 349 -9.40 7.92 1.55
C TYR A 349 -9.40 8.28 0.06
N SER A 350 -9.75 7.33 -0.81
CA SER A 350 -9.96 7.61 -2.24
C SER A 350 -11.33 8.21 -2.50
N SER A 351 -11.35 9.33 -3.22
CA SER A 351 -12.56 9.79 -3.87
C SER A 351 -12.80 8.97 -5.14
N LEU A 352 -13.94 8.29 -5.22
CA LEU A 352 -14.39 7.62 -6.45
C LEU A 352 -14.36 8.56 -7.67
N ALA A 353 -14.66 9.85 -7.47
CA ALA A 353 -14.63 10.86 -8.51
C ALA A 353 -13.22 11.18 -9.03
N GLN A 354 -12.18 10.90 -8.24
CA GLN A 354 -10.80 11.06 -8.68
C GLN A 354 -10.32 9.81 -9.41
N LEU A 355 -10.72 8.63 -8.93
CA LEU A 355 -10.40 7.36 -9.58
C LEU A 355 -10.84 7.34 -11.05
N THR A 356 -12.02 7.89 -11.36
CA THR A 356 -12.55 7.98 -12.73
C THR A 356 -11.79 8.93 -13.65
N ARG A 357 -10.96 9.83 -13.09
CA ARG A 357 -10.14 10.79 -13.86
C ARG A 357 -8.73 10.26 -14.12
N MET A 358 -8.29 9.23 -13.39
CA MET A 358 -6.93 8.71 -13.50
C MET A 358 -6.82 7.72 -14.67
N PRO A 359 -5.70 7.72 -15.42
CA PRO A 359 -5.46 6.73 -16.48
C PRO A 359 -5.02 5.38 -15.89
N VAL A 360 -5.84 4.81 -15.02
CA VAL A 360 -5.55 3.56 -14.30
C VAL A 360 -6.09 2.36 -15.08
N ASN A 361 -5.36 1.24 -15.00
CA ASN A 361 -5.70 0.00 -15.68
C ASN A 361 -5.96 -1.14 -14.70
N VAL A 362 -5.33 -1.08 -13.52
CA VAL A 362 -5.32 -2.16 -12.53
C VAL A 362 -5.62 -1.58 -11.15
N LEU A 363 -6.36 -2.34 -10.36
CA LEU A 363 -6.61 -2.08 -8.95
C LEU A 363 -6.09 -3.27 -8.14
N LYS A 364 -5.11 -3.05 -7.26
CA LYS A 364 -4.58 -4.06 -6.36
C LYS A 364 -5.30 -3.97 -5.00
N ILE A 365 -5.87 -5.09 -4.56
CA ILE A 365 -6.60 -5.21 -3.30
C ILE A 365 -5.61 -5.57 -2.20
N ASP A 366 -5.50 -4.69 -1.21
CA ASP A 366 -4.55 -4.81 -0.11
C ASP A 366 -4.71 -6.12 0.68
N LYS A 367 -3.58 -6.67 1.10
CA LYS A 367 -3.50 -7.91 1.88
C LYS A 367 -4.37 -7.89 3.15
N ALA A 368 -4.52 -6.75 3.83
CA ALA A 368 -5.31 -6.64 5.05
C ALA A 368 -6.79 -7.04 4.85
N PHE A 369 -7.32 -6.89 3.63
CA PHE A 369 -8.67 -7.36 3.29
C PHE A 369 -8.71 -8.84 2.89
N ILE A 370 -7.58 -9.39 2.47
CA ILE A 370 -7.45 -10.78 2.02
C ILE A 370 -7.17 -11.75 3.17
N ASP A 371 -6.39 -11.33 4.17
CA ASP A 371 -5.93 -12.18 5.27
C ASP A 371 -7.08 -12.98 5.92
N ASP A 372 -8.21 -12.32 6.19
CA ASP A 372 -9.38 -12.91 6.85
C ASP A 372 -10.60 -13.10 5.92
N ILE A 373 -10.46 -13.05 4.59
CA ILE A 373 -11.60 -13.13 3.66
C ILE A 373 -12.40 -14.44 3.79
N ASP A 374 -11.79 -15.54 4.21
CA ASP A 374 -12.47 -16.83 4.39
C ASP A 374 -13.28 -16.90 5.70
N ARG A 375 -13.01 -16.01 6.67
CA ARG A 375 -13.57 -16.06 8.03
C ARG A 375 -14.40 -14.84 8.39
N ASN A 376 -14.00 -13.64 7.96
CA ASN A 376 -14.60 -12.38 8.34
C ASN A 376 -15.65 -11.91 7.30
N PRO A 377 -16.94 -11.83 7.66
CA PRO A 377 -17.97 -11.29 6.76
C PRO A 377 -17.71 -9.84 6.31
N GLN A 378 -17.07 -9.02 7.13
CA GLN A 378 -16.75 -7.63 6.78
C GLN A 378 -15.67 -7.57 5.70
N SER A 379 -14.58 -8.33 5.84
CA SER A 379 -13.54 -8.45 4.81
C SER A 379 -14.14 -8.90 3.48
N ARG A 380 -15.05 -9.88 3.50
CA ARG A 380 -15.79 -10.31 2.29
C ARG A 380 -16.62 -9.21 1.67
N ALA A 381 -17.35 -8.45 2.48
CA ALA A 381 -18.18 -7.34 1.99
C ALA A 381 -17.32 -6.25 1.31
N VAL A 382 -16.17 -5.92 1.90
CA VAL A 382 -15.23 -4.94 1.34
C VAL A 382 -14.64 -5.45 0.02
N VAL A 383 -14.09 -6.67 0.00
CA VAL A 383 -13.51 -7.24 -1.23
C VAL A 383 -14.55 -7.33 -2.34
N ARG A 384 -15.78 -7.77 -2.03
CA ARG A 384 -16.88 -7.81 -3.00
C ARG A 384 -17.22 -6.42 -3.56
N ALA A 385 -17.26 -5.40 -2.71
CA ALA A 385 -17.51 -4.03 -3.14
C ALA A 385 -16.37 -3.49 -4.05
N VAL A 386 -15.12 -3.74 -3.69
CA VAL A 386 -13.94 -3.34 -4.49
C VAL A 386 -13.93 -4.05 -5.84
N VAL A 387 -14.23 -5.35 -5.87
CA VAL A 387 -14.33 -6.12 -7.12
C VAL A 387 -15.46 -5.60 -8.01
N GLY A 388 -16.64 -5.32 -7.42
CA GLY A 388 -17.76 -4.71 -8.14
C GLY A 388 -17.40 -3.36 -8.75
N LEU A 389 -16.72 -2.50 -7.98
CA LEU A 389 -16.24 -1.21 -8.43
C LEU A 389 -15.24 -1.34 -9.60
N GLY A 390 -14.21 -2.16 -9.44
CA GLY A 390 -13.19 -2.36 -10.48
C GLY A 390 -13.81 -2.82 -11.80
N ARG A 391 -14.76 -3.77 -11.74
CA ARG A 391 -15.49 -4.24 -12.91
C ARG A 391 -16.35 -3.16 -13.56
N ALA A 392 -17.07 -2.37 -12.75
CA ALA A 392 -17.89 -1.26 -13.25
C ALA A 392 -17.06 -0.19 -13.97
N LEU A 393 -15.81 0.01 -13.54
CA LEU A 393 -14.86 0.93 -14.15
C LEU A 393 -14.04 0.31 -15.29
N GLY A 394 -14.23 -0.98 -15.61
CA GLY A 394 -13.46 -1.69 -16.62
C GLY A 394 -11.99 -1.95 -16.25
N LEU A 395 -11.65 -1.88 -14.96
CA LEU A 395 -10.31 -2.12 -14.43
C LEU A 395 -10.06 -3.62 -14.23
N LYS A 396 -8.79 -4.01 -14.31
CA LYS A 396 -8.34 -5.33 -13.88
C LYS A 396 -8.08 -5.38 -12.40
N LEU A 397 -8.40 -6.50 -11.77
CA LEU A 397 -8.25 -6.68 -10.32
C LEU A 397 -7.12 -7.66 -10.01
N VAL A 398 -6.25 -7.28 -9.08
CA VAL A 398 -5.21 -8.13 -8.51
C VAL A 398 -5.45 -8.21 -7.01
N ALA A 399 -5.57 -9.41 -6.45
CA ALA A 399 -5.66 -9.57 -5.00
C ALA A 399 -4.30 -10.00 -4.42
N GLU A 400 -3.84 -9.28 -3.39
CA GLU A 400 -2.52 -9.48 -2.81
C GLU A 400 -2.53 -10.32 -1.54
N GLY A 401 -1.39 -10.91 -1.23
CA GLY A 401 -1.21 -11.64 0.02
C GLY A 401 -2.06 -12.90 0.14
N VAL A 402 -2.43 -13.54 -0.97
CA VAL A 402 -3.13 -14.84 -0.91
C VAL A 402 -2.18 -15.94 -0.42
N GLU A 403 -2.52 -16.54 0.71
CA GLU A 403 -1.71 -17.54 1.41
C GLU A 403 -2.32 -18.95 1.38
N ASN A 404 -3.62 -19.08 1.12
CA ASN A 404 -4.28 -20.38 1.08
C ASN A 404 -5.36 -20.53 -0.01
N ASN A 405 -5.77 -21.77 -0.27
CA ASN A 405 -6.74 -22.09 -1.32
C ASN A 405 -8.15 -21.55 -1.02
N ASN A 406 -8.55 -21.41 0.24
CA ASN A 406 -9.89 -20.88 0.57
C ASN A 406 -9.99 -19.40 0.19
N GLN A 407 -8.96 -18.60 0.51
CA GLN A 407 -8.86 -17.21 0.08
C GLN A 407 -8.91 -17.10 -1.45
N ARG A 408 -8.14 -17.93 -2.16
CA ARG A 408 -8.16 -18.01 -3.64
C ARG A 408 -9.56 -18.28 -4.17
N LEU A 409 -10.21 -19.31 -3.63
CA LEU A 409 -11.55 -19.72 -4.01
C LEU A 409 -12.54 -18.55 -3.83
N GLU A 410 -12.49 -17.84 -2.71
CA GLU A 410 -13.33 -16.65 -2.48
C GLU A 410 -13.16 -15.60 -3.58
N LEU A 411 -11.91 -15.28 -3.91
CA LEU A 411 -11.57 -14.28 -4.92
C LEU A 411 -12.02 -14.71 -6.33
N CYS A 412 -11.86 -15.99 -6.69
CA CYS A 412 -12.42 -16.55 -7.91
C CYS A 412 -13.95 -16.41 -7.92
N GLY A 413 -14.60 -16.70 -6.78
CA GLY A 413 -16.02 -16.56 -6.58
C GLY A 413 -16.49 -15.13 -6.86
N TYR A 414 -15.80 -14.11 -6.36
CA TYR A 414 -16.14 -12.71 -6.62
C TYR A 414 -15.80 -12.23 -8.04
N GLY A 415 -15.02 -13.00 -8.80
CA GLY A 415 -14.61 -12.65 -10.16
C GLY A 415 -13.37 -11.75 -10.21
N CYS A 416 -12.45 -11.91 -9.26
CA CYS A 416 -11.12 -11.30 -9.33
C CYS A 416 -10.33 -11.87 -10.52
N ASP A 417 -9.65 -11.03 -11.31
CA ASP A 417 -8.90 -11.49 -12.49
C ASP A 417 -7.60 -12.22 -12.10
N PHE A 418 -6.84 -11.62 -11.19
CA PHE A 418 -5.47 -12.01 -10.88
C PHE A 418 -5.21 -12.10 -9.38
N ILE A 419 -4.21 -12.88 -9.02
CA ILE A 419 -3.83 -13.13 -7.63
C ILE A 419 -2.31 -13.10 -7.50
N GLN A 420 -1.84 -12.55 -6.39
CA GLN A 420 -0.45 -12.54 -5.97
C GLN A 420 -0.35 -12.96 -4.50
N GLY A 421 0.58 -13.85 -4.18
CA GLY A 421 0.78 -14.27 -2.79
C GLY A 421 1.55 -15.58 -2.65
N TYR A 422 1.89 -15.90 -1.40
CA TYR A 422 2.73 -17.05 -1.06
C TYR A 422 2.07 -18.41 -1.33
N TYR A 423 0.74 -18.45 -1.52
CA TYR A 423 0.05 -19.66 -1.93
C TYR A 423 0.60 -20.23 -3.24
N PHE A 424 0.99 -19.34 -4.18
CA PHE A 424 1.57 -19.73 -5.46
C PHE A 424 3.09 -19.63 -5.43
N HIS A 425 3.59 -18.40 -5.29
CA HIS A 425 5.02 -18.12 -5.42
C HIS A 425 5.46 -17.09 -4.39
N ARG A 426 6.53 -17.41 -3.67
CA ARG A 426 7.33 -16.40 -2.97
C ARG A 426 8.14 -15.59 -3.98
N PRO A 427 8.61 -14.38 -3.65
CA PRO A 427 9.55 -13.65 -4.49
C PRO A 427 10.81 -14.48 -4.78
N LEU A 428 11.19 -14.60 -6.06
CA LEU A 428 12.31 -15.40 -6.53
C LEU A 428 13.38 -14.53 -7.19
N PRO A 429 14.67 -14.88 -7.12
CA PRO A 429 15.68 -14.32 -8.01
C PRO A 429 15.31 -14.55 -9.48
N GLU A 430 15.75 -13.66 -10.36
CA GLU A 430 15.38 -13.66 -11.78
C GLU A 430 15.57 -15.02 -12.47
N ALA A 431 16.73 -15.65 -12.31
CA ALA A 431 17.02 -16.95 -12.93
C ALA A 431 16.00 -18.03 -12.52
N ALA A 432 15.67 -18.10 -11.23
CA ALA A 432 14.69 -19.06 -10.72
C ALA A 432 13.26 -18.75 -11.18
N PHE A 433 12.93 -17.46 -11.33
CA PHE A 433 11.65 -17.03 -11.90
C PHE A 433 11.54 -17.44 -13.38
N VAL A 434 12.57 -17.18 -14.18
CA VAL A 434 12.66 -17.55 -15.59
C VAL A 434 12.51 -19.06 -15.79
N ASP A 435 13.18 -19.87 -14.96
CA ASP A 435 13.05 -21.33 -15.01
C ASP A 435 11.63 -21.81 -14.70
N THR A 436 10.97 -21.14 -13.75
CA THR A 436 9.57 -21.43 -13.39
C THR A 436 8.63 -21.15 -14.55
N VAL A 437 8.75 -19.99 -15.20
CA VAL A 437 7.96 -19.61 -16.36
C VAL A 437 8.23 -20.54 -17.55
N ALA A 438 9.49 -20.83 -17.83
CA ALA A 438 9.86 -21.73 -18.93
C ALA A 438 9.29 -23.14 -18.74
N ARG A 439 9.27 -23.63 -17.50
CA ARG A 439 8.67 -24.92 -17.16
C ARG A 439 7.16 -24.91 -17.38
N GLU A 440 6.46 -23.88 -16.90
CA GLU A 440 5.01 -23.72 -17.09
C GLU A 440 4.61 -23.67 -18.57
N ILE A 441 5.37 -22.94 -19.39
CA ILE A 441 5.13 -22.81 -20.83
C ILE A 441 5.38 -24.15 -21.55
N ARG A 442 6.51 -24.84 -21.26
CA ARG A 442 6.85 -26.12 -21.91
C ARG A 442 5.87 -27.23 -21.57
N GLU A 443 5.47 -27.31 -20.32
CA GLU A 443 4.59 -28.39 -19.82
C GLU A 443 3.14 -28.18 -20.25
N GLY A 444 2.81 -27.07 -20.92
CA GLY A 444 1.47 -26.79 -21.39
C GLY A 444 0.48 -26.78 -20.23
N THR A 445 0.59 -25.79 -19.35
CA THR A 445 -0.23 -25.67 -18.14
C THR A 445 -0.06 -26.85 -17.18
N LEU A 446 1.03 -26.83 -16.40
CA LEU A 446 1.02 -27.49 -15.09
C LEU A 446 0.28 -26.66 -14.02
N ALA A 447 -0.40 -25.59 -14.44
CA ALA A 447 -1.37 -24.89 -13.61
C ALA A 447 -2.62 -25.76 -13.45
N MET A 448 -3.15 -25.77 -12.23
CA MET A 448 -4.29 -26.56 -11.80
C MET A 448 -5.41 -26.75 -12.84
N THR A 449 -6.02 -27.94 -12.81
CA THR A 449 -7.12 -28.41 -13.68
C THR A 449 -7.91 -27.26 -14.32
N PRO A 450 -7.90 -27.12 -15.66
CA PRO A 450 -8.55 -25.99 -16.33
C PRO A 450 -10.01 -25.89 -15.89
N LEU A 451 -10.48 -24.64 -15.76
CA LEU A 451 -11.89 -24.37 -15.50
C LEU A 451 -12.72 -25.08 -16.56
N HIS A 452 -13.70 -25.84 -16.11
CA HIS A 452 -14.60 -26.65 -16.90
C HIS A 452 -16.02 -26.23 -16.59
N PHE A 453 -16.87 -26.18 -17.60
CA PHE A 453 -18.29 -25.96 -17.42
C PHE A 453 -19.09 -27.16 -17.91
N LEU A 454 -20.27 -27.35 -17.34
CA LEU A 454 -21.24 -28.37 -17.73
C LEU A 454 -22.65 -27.79 -17.61
N ILE A 455 -23.46 -27.99 -18.66
CA ILE A 455 -24.89 -27.69 -18.65
C ILE A 455 -25.66 -29.00 -18.71
N TYR A 456 -26.62 -29.18 -17.80
CA TYR A 456 -27.53 -30.32 -17.83
C TYR A 456 -28.98 -29.87 -17.70
N VAL A 457 -29.89 -30.73 -18.14
CA VAL A 457 -31.32 -30.66 -17.90
C VAL A 457 -31.82 -31.92 -17.23
N SER A 458 -32.89 -31.83 -16.43
CA SER A 458 -33.53 -32.98 -15.79
C SER A 458 -34.99 -32.65 -15.45
N THR A 459 -35.82 -33.68 -15.27
CA THR A 459 -37.18 -33.53 -14.76
C THR A 459 -37.18 -33.52 -13.23
N SER A 460 -38.09 -32.76 -12.64
CA SER A 460 -38.29 -32.70 -11.19
C SER A 460 -39.28 -33.77 -10.75
N THR A 461 -38.95 -34.54 -9.72
CA THR A 461 -39.86 -35.58 -9.17
C THR A 461 -40.99 -35.01 -8.33
N ALA A 462 -40.86 -33.77 -7.87
CA ALA A 462 -41.89 -33.06 -7.09
C ALA A 462 -41.88 -31.55 -7.40
N PRO A 463 -43.00 -30.84 -7.19
CA PRO A 463 -43.03 -29.37 -7.24
C PRO A 463 -42.10 -28.78 -6.17
N MET A 464 -41.39 -27.70 -6.52
CA MET A 464 -40.44 -27.09 -5.60
C MET A 464 -41.14 -26.16 -4.60
N VAL A 465 -41.31 -26.60 -3.35
CA VAL A 465 -41.94 -25.80 -2.28
C VAL A 465 -40.94 -24.78 -1.68
N ARG A 466 -41.35 -23.52 -1.52
CA ARG A 466 -40.47 -22.39 -1.07
C ARG A 466 -39.65 -22.67 0.19
N ALA A 467 -40.20 -23.33 1.21
CA ALA A 467 -39.47 -23.58 2.46
C ALA A 467 -38.34 -24.63 2.31
N ALA A 468 -38.55 -25.65 1.48
CA ALA A 468 -37.53 -26.67 1.19
C ALA A 468 -36.41 -26.13 0.28
N ARG A 469 -36.75 -25.15 -0.57
CA ARG A 469 -35.81 -24.45 -1.45
C ARG A 469 -34.70 -23.74 -0.67
N ASP A 470 -35.05 -22.90 0.30
CA ASP A 470 -34.07 -22.00 0.93
C ASP A 470 -33.02 -22.76 1.75
N ALA A 471 -33.45 -23.81 2.48
CA ALA A 471 -32.55 -24.70 3.21
C ALA A 471 -31.59 -25.44 2.26
N TRP A 472 -32.12 -25.95 1.14
CA TRP A 472 -31.32 -26.62 0.14
C TRP A 472 -30.32 -25.69 -0.54
N LEU A 473 -30.75 -24.50 -0.95
CA LEU A 473 -29.86 -23.51 -1.58
C LEU A 473 -28.74 -23.10 -0.64
N THR A 474 -29.03 -22.97 0.67
CA THR A 474 -28.00 -22.69 1.68
C THR A 474 -26.96 -23.81 1.74
N GLN A 475 -27.40 -25.07 1.76
CA GLN A 475 -26.50 -26.22 1.77
C GLN A 475 -25.70 -26.35 0.46
N ALA A 476 -26.35 -26.16 -0.68
CA ALA A 476 -25.73 -26.21 -2.00
C ALA A 476 -24.68 -25.10 -2.15
N ARG A 477 -25.00 -23.86 -1.77
CA ARG A 477 -24.06 -22.73 -1.77
C ARG A 477 -22.85 -23.00 -0.88
N SER A 478 -23.06 -23.54 0.32
CA SER A 478 -21.96 -23.89 1.24
C SER A 478 -21.04 -24.96 0.63
N PHE A 479 -21.60 -26.05 0.09
CA PHE A 479 -20.83 -27.09 -0.57
C PHE A 479 -20.07 -26.54 -1.79
N ASN A 480 -20.77 -25.84 -2.68
CA ASN A 480 -20.22 -25.29 -3.91
C ASN A 480 -19.08 -24.32 -3.63
N ARG A 481 -19.24 -23.46 -2.62
CA ARG A 481 -18.19 -22.57 -2.12
C ARG A 481 -16.95 -23.33 -1.68
N SER A 482 -17.11 -24.36 -0.83
CA SER A 482 -15.97 -25.18 -0.38
C SER A 482 -15.30 -25.98 -1.51
N ALA A 483 -16.08 -26.32 -2.54
CA ALA A 483 -15.63 -27.13 -3.67
C ALA A 483 -15.10 -26.31 -4.85
N GLY A 484 -15.25 -24.98 -4.86
CA GLY A 484 -14.87 -24.15 -6.01
C GLY A 484 -15.84 -24.23 -7.19
N ILE A 485 -17.14 -24.41 -6.93
CA ILE A 485 -18.20 -24.51 -7.92
C ILE A 485 -19.01 -23.21 -7.95
N THR A 486 -19.24 -22.65 -9.14
CA THR A 486 -20.21 -21.57 -9.39
C THR A 486 -21.25 -22.06 -10.39
N GLY A 487 -22.40 -21.40 -10.45
CA GLY A 487 -23.44 -21.80 -11.39
C GLY A 487 -24.79 -21.12 -11.21
N CYS A 488 -25.74 -21.52 -12.03
CA CYS A 488 -27.13 -21.14 -11.86
C CYS A 488 -28.02 -22.34 -12.15
N LEU A 489 -29.02 -22.51 -11.30
CA LEU A 489 -30.09 -23.48 -11.46
C LEU A 489 -31.38 -22.75 -11.79
N LEU A 490 -31.97 -23.10 -12.93
CA LEU A 490 -33.27 -22.65 -13.36
C LEU A 490 -34.28 -23.77 -13.15
N TYR A 491 -35.48 -23.40 -12.72
CA TYR A 491 -36.64 -24.28 -12.63
C TYR A 491 -37.81 -23.65 -13.38
N GLN A 492 -38.45 -24.43 -14.24
CA GLN A 492 -39.64 -24.00 -14.98
C GLN A 492 -40.52 -25.23 -15.23
N ASP A 493 -41.80 -25.15 -14.84
CA ASP A 493 -42.83 -26.14 -15.18
C ASP A 493 -42.40 -27.61 -14.95
N GLY A 494 -41.71 -27.88 -13.83
CA GLY A 494 -41.25 -29.23 -13.49
C GLY A 494 -39.94 -29.66 -14.13
N TYR A 495 -39.22 -28.79 -14.83
CA TYR A 495 -37.89 -29.04 -15.38
C TYR A 495 -36.82 -28.23 -14.66
N PHE A 496 -35.65 -28.83 -14.48
CA PHE A 496 -34.43 -28.16 -14.06
C PHE A 496 -33.50 -27.98 -15.26
N MET A 497 -32.84 -26.83 -15.33
CA MET A 497 -31.67 -26.58 -16.16
C MET A 497 -30.58 -25.98 -15.28
N GLN A 498 -29.38 -26.57 -15.27
CA GLN A 498 -28.29 -26.06 -14.45
C GLN A 498 -27.00 -25.96 -15.23
N MET A 499 -26.26 -24.87 -15.00
CA MET A 499 -24.89 -24.70 -15.43
C MET A 499 -23.99 -24.76 -14.21
N LEU A 500 -22.94 -25.59 -14.27
CA LEU A 500 -21.92 -25.77 -13.25
C LEU A 500 -20.57 -25.33 -13.82
N GLU A 501 -19.78 -24.62 -13.04
CA GLU A 501 -18.43 -24.16 -13.40
C GLU A 501 -17.45 -24.46 -12.27
N GLY A 502 -16.35 -25.15 -12.57
CA GLY A 502 -15.34 -25.51 -11.58
C GLY A 502 -14.22 -26.33 -12.20
N THR A 503 -13.38 -26.96 -11.39
CA THR A 503 -12.40 -27.91 -11.96
C THR A 503 -13.14 -29.13 -12.52
N LYS A 504 -12.67 -29.67 -13.65
CA LYS A 504 -13.30 -30.83 -14.31
C LYS A 504 -13.64 -31.97 -13.33
N LYS A 505 -12.65 -32.37 -12.52
CA LYS A 505 -12.80 -33.42 -11.49
C LYS A 505 -13.93 -33.12 -10.50
N VAL A 506 -14.06 -31.87 -10.06
CA VAL A 506 -15.09 -31.47 -9.08
C VAL A 506 -16.46 -31.40 -9.72
N VAL A 507 -16.56 -30.87 -10.94
CA VAL A 507 -17.83 -30.79 -11.70
C VAL A 507 -18.36 -32.20 -11.98
N GLU A 508 -17.51 -33.11 -12.46
CA GLU A 508 -17.86 -34.52 -12.68
C GLU A 508 -18.33 -35.20 -11.38
N ALA A 509 -17.61 -34.98 -10.28
CA ALA A 509 -17.98 -35.55 -8.98
C ALA A 509 -19.33 -35.00 -8.45
N LEU A 510 -19.62 -33.72 -8.67
CA LEU A 510 -20.94 -33.16 -8.32
C LEU A 510 -22.03 -33.74 -9.22
N MET A 511 -21.76 -33.88 -10.53
CA MET A 511 -22.72 -34.45 -11.47
C MET A 511 -23.12 -35.88 -11.09
N GLU A 512 -22.15 -36.71 -10.66
CA GLU A 512 -22.44 -38.06 -10.16
C GLU A 512 -23.27 -38.08 -8.87
N LYS A 513 -23.14 -37.06 -8.00
CA LYS A 513 -24.02 -36.90 -6.84
C LYS A 513 -25.43 -36.51 -7.26
N LEU A 514 -25.56 -35.56 -8.19
CA LEU A 514 -26.85 -35.06 -8.68
C LEU A 514 -27.66 -36.16 -9.40
N LYS A 515 -27.00 -37.05 -10.15
CA LYS A 515 -27.65 -38.23 -10.75
C LYS A 515 -28.29 -39.19 -9.74
N ARG A 516 -27.83 -39.18 -8.48
CA ARG A 516 -28.36 -40.03 -7.39
C ARG A 516 -29.34 -39.28 -6.50
N ASP A 517 -29.53 -37.98 -6.75
CA ASP A 517 -30.43 -37.16 -5.97
C ASP A 517 -31.88 -37.46 -6.37
N PRO A 518 -32.75 -37.84 -5.42
CA PRO A 518 -34.12 -38.28 -5.73
C PRO A 518 -35.01 -37.17 -6.31
N ARG A 519 -34.54 -35.92 -6.33
CA ARG A 519 -35.25 -34.79 -6.93
C ARG A 519 -35.13 -34.71 -8.45
N HIS A 520 -34.13 -35.39 -9.02
CA HIS A 520 -33.84 -35.37 -10.44
C HIS A 520 -34.23 -36.69 -11.10
N CYS A 521 -34.96 -36.61 -12.20
CA CYS A 521 -35.21 -37.72 -13.14
C CYS A 521 -34.75 -37.33 -14.55
N ASP A 522 -34.58 -38.33 -15.43
CA ASP A 522 -34.27 -38.15 -16.85
C ASP A 522 -33.13 -37.15 -17.15
N MET A 523 -32.08 -37.19 -16.31
CA MET A 523 -31.01 -36.21 -16.38
C MET A 523 -30.16 -36.40 -17.65
N ARG A 524 -30.04 -35.32 -18.43
CA ARG A 524 -29.30 -35.26 -19.69
C ARG A 524 -28.26 -34.15 -19.65
N THR A 525 -27.01 -34.49 -19.96
CA THR A 525 -25.96 -33.48 -20.20
C THR A 525 -26.17 -32.88 -21.58
N VAL A 526 -26.23 -31.55 -21.65
CA VAL A 526 -26.47 -30.80 -22.89
C VAL A 526 -25.14 -30.45 -23.57
N ILE A 527 -24.21 -29.89 -22.79
CA ILE A 527 -22.88 -29.50 -23.27
C ILE A 527 -21.91 -29.44 -22.09
N GLU A 528 -20.65 -29.74 -22.35
CA GLU A 528 -19.56 -29.50 -21.41
C GLU A 528 -18.27 -29.15 -22.16
N GLY A 529 -17.34 -28.50 -21.47
CA GLY A 529 -16.05 -28.15 -22.07
C GLY A 529 -15.22 -27.19 -21.23
N PRO A 530 -14.02 -26.83 -21.72
CA PRO A 530 -13.17 -25.86 -21.06
C PRO A 530 -13.82 -24.47 -21.08
N ALA A 531 -13.73 -23.77 -19.95
CA ALA A 531 -14.14 -22.38 -19.80
C ALA A 531 -12.90 -21.50 -19.58
N ARG A 532 -12.92 -20.28 -20.14
CA ARG A 532 -11.83 -19.31 -19.96
C ARG A 532 -11.93 -18.53 -18.64
N ARG A 533 -13.15 -18.33 -18.15
CA ARG A 533 -13.50 -17.61 -16.92
C ARG A 533 -14.86 -18.08 -16.43
N ARG A 534 -15.16 -17.85 -15.16
CA ARG A 534 -16.50 -18.02 -14.60
C ARG A 534 -17.46 -16.97 -15.14
N ILE A 535 -18.68 -17.39 -15.44
CA ILE A 535 -19.78 -16.51 -15.84
C ILE A 535 -20.60 -16.14 -14.59
N PHE A 536 -20.74 -17.06 -13.65
CA PHE A 536 -21.45 -16.84 -12.39
C PHE A 536 -20.47 -16.46 -11.27
N VAL A 537 -20.72 -15.31 -10.62
CA VAL A 537 -19.90 -14.77 -9.52
C VAL A 537 -20.66 -14.73 -8.19
N ASP A 538 -20.01 -14.32 -7.10
CA ASP A 538 -20.52 -14.31 -5.72
C ASP A 538 -20.85 -15.67 -5.11
N TRP A 539 -20.18 -16.73 -5.57
CA TRP A 539 -20.55 -18.10 -5.20
C TRP A 539 -22.03 -18.39 -5.44
N SER A 540 -22.60 -17.71 -6.44
CA SER A 540 -23.99 -17.91 -6.76
C SER A 540 -24.14 -19.38 -7.15
N MET A 541 -24.87 -20.12 -6.33
CA MET A 541 -25.87 -21.02 -6.86
C MET A 541 -27.13 -20.18 -6.87
N ASP A 542 -27.28 -19.42 -7.96
CA ASP A 542 -28.49 -18.65 -8.17
C ASP A 542 -29.61 -19.63 -8.51
N PHE A 543 -30.79 -19.38 -7.98
CA PHE A 543 -31.95 -20.21 -8.25
C PHE A 543 -33.08 -19.32 -8.75
N ARG A 544 -33.60 -19.66 -9.92
CA ARG A 544 -34.71 -18.95 -10.52
C ARG A 544 -35.86 -19.90 -10.76
N ASP A 545 -36.98 -19.57 -10.15
CA ASP A 545 -38.27 -20.14 -10.50
C ASP A 545 -38.85 -19.26 -11.61
N LEU A 546 -38.90 -19.82 -12.81
CA LEU A 546 -39.42 -19.19 -14.03
C LEU A 546 -40.82 -19.73 -14.36
N THR A 547 -41.46 -20.43 -13.42
CA THR A 547 -42.86 -20.82 -13.54
C THR A 547 -43.72 -19.55 -13.58
N PRO A 548 -44.55 -19.34 -14.63
CA PRO A 548 -45.28 -18.10 -14.81
C PRO A 548 -46.13 -17.73 -13.59
N GLY A 549 -45.97 -16.49 -13.11
CA GLY A 549 -46.80 -15.91 -12.06
C GLY A 549 -48.07 -15.22 -12.59
N SER A 550 -48.99 -14.83 -11.70
CA SER A 550 -50.24 -14.13 -12.07
C SER A 550 -50.05 -12.70 -12.61
N ASP A 551 -48.85 -12.13 -12.48
CA ASP A 551 -48.54 -10.72 -12.81
C ASP A 551 -47.62 -10.57 -14.04
N GLU A 552 -47.43 -11.64 -14.83
CA GLU A 552 -46.64 -11.57 -16.07
C GLU A 552 -47.45 -11.01 -17.26
N PRO A 553 -46.80 -10.40 -18.26
CA PRO A 553 -47.48 -9.98 -19.48
C PRO A 553 -48.23 -11.15 -20.11
N ASP A 554 -49.50 -10.96 -20.47
CA ASP A 554 -50.31 -11.99 -21.10
C ASP A 554 -49.84 -12.24 -22.55
N PHE A 555 -48.97 -13.24 -22.70
CA PHE A 555 -48.46 -13.68 -23.99
C PHE A 555 -49.43 -14.61 -24.74
N ASN A 556 -50.61 -14.95 -24.19
CA ASN A 556 -51.56 -15.85 -24.84
C ASN A 556 -52.09 -15.32 -26.18
N SER A 557 -52.01 -14.01 -26.40
CA SER A 557 -52.37 -13.36 -27.67
C SER A 557 -51.30 -13.48 -28.77
N TRP A 558 -50.09 -13.89 -28.42
CA TRP A 558 -48.98 -14.12 -29.35
C TRP A 558 -48.96 -15.62 -29.67
N GLN A 559 -48.78 -16.01 -30.94
CA GLN A 559 -48.61 -17.42 -31.35
C GLN A 559 -47.25 -17.99 -30.92
N GLY A 560 -46.91 -17.86 -29.63
CA GLY A 560 -45.71 -18.41 -29.03
C GLY A 560 -46.00 -19.75 -28.40
N ARG A 561 -45.40 -20.83 -28.92
CA ARG A 561 -45.27 -22.08 -28.16
C ARG A 561 -44.26 -21.84 -27.05
N THR A 562 -44.66 -22.02 -25.79
CA THR A 562 -43.71 -22.07 -24.68
C THR A 562 -42.78 -23.27 -24.86
N MET A 563 -41.47 -23.03 -24.91
CA MET A 563 -40.48 -24.11 -24.97
C MET A 563 -40.11 -24.52 -23.55
N SER A 564 -40.21 -25.82 -23.28
CA SER A 564 -39.65 -26.44 -22.08
C SER A 564 -38.12 -26.42 -22.11
N PHE A 565 -37.47 -26.56 -20.95
CA PHE A 565 -36.02 -26.76 -20.91
C PHE A 565 -35.56 -28.01 -21.64
N SER A 566 -36.41 -29.04 -21.73
CA SER A 566 -36.11 -30.24 -22.54
C SER A 566 -35.98 -29.89 -24.02
N GLU A 567 -36.90 -29.08 -24.56
CA GLU A 567 -36.88 -28.65 -25.97
C GLU A 567 -35.76 -27.64 -26.25
N LEU A 568 -35.47 -26.73 -25.32
CA LEU A 568 -34.32 -25.82 -25.41
C LEU A 568 -32.99 -26.59 -25.47
N ALA A 569 -32.90 -27.70 -24.73
CA ALA A 569 -31.71 -28.54 -24.67
C ALA A 569 -31.38 -29.31 -25.96
N GLU A 570 -32.22 -29.24 -26.98
CA GLU A 570 -31.89 -29.73 -28.33
C GLU A 570 -30.83 -28.85 -29.02
N ASP A 571 -30.65 -27.59 -28.60
CA ASP A 571 -29.58 -26.72 -29.07
C ASP A 571 -28.74 -26.18 -27.89
N ALA A 572 -27.55 -26.76 -27.73
CA ALA A 572 -26.58 -26.38 -26.72
C ALA A 572 -26.19 -24.88 -26.76
N ARG A 573 -26.14 -24.26 -27.94
CA ARG A 573 -25.80 -22.83 -28.05
C ARG A 573 -26.92 -21.97 -27.51
N THR A 574 -28.17 -22.33 -27.81
CA THR A 574 -29.35 -21.65 -27.28
C THR A 574 -29.43 -21.80 -25.76
N CYS A 575 -29.18 -23.00 -25.20
CA CYS A 575 -29.07 -23.18 -23.75
C CYS A 575 -27.98 -22.32 -23.13
N TYR A 576 -26.79 -22.31 -23.71
CA TYR A 576 -25.69 -21.49 -23.21
C TYR A 576 -26.03 -19.99 -23.25
N ALA A 577 -26.61 -19.51 -24.36
CA ALA A 577 -27.05 -18.12 -24.51
C ALA A 577 -28.15 -17.76 -23.48
N TYR A 578 -29.10 -18.66 -23.27
CA TYR A 578 -30.18 -18.49 -22.30
C TYR A 578 -29.65 -18.41 -20.87
N MET A 579 -28.79 -19.35 -20.47
CA MET A 579 -28.14 -19.38 -19.15
C MET A 579 -27.26 -18.16 -18.92
N THR A 580 -26.50 -17.73 -19.94
CA THR A 580 -25.64 -16.54 -19.82
C THR A 580 -26.45 -15.24 -19.77
N ALA A 581 -27.59 -15.15 -20.46
CA ALA A 581 -28.50 -14.01 -20.33
C ALA A 581 -29.06 -13.85 -18.90
N GLN A 582 -29.14 -14.94 -18.13
CA GLN A 582 -29.54 -14.85 -16.73
C GLN A 582 -28.50 -14.11 -15.87
N THR A 583 -27.25 -13.98 -16.30
CA THR A 583 -26.21 -13.26 -15.53
C THR A 583 -26.34 -11.74 -15.57
N VAL A 584 -27.13 -11.19 -16.50
CA VAL A 584 -27.29 -9.75 -16.70
C VAL A 584 -28.59 -9.26 -16.05
N ARG A 585 -28.61 -9.17 -14.72
CA ARG A 585 -29.58 -8.34 -13.98
C ARG A 585 -28.95 -7.87 -12.66
N ASP A 586 -28.22 -6.77 -12.74
CA ASP A 586 -28.31 -5.66 -11.79
C ASP A 586 -28.75 -4.42 -12.58
#